data_AF-A0A4Q1BTB5-F1
#
_entry.id   AF-A0A4Q1BTB5-F1
#
_cell.length_a   1.000
_cell.length_b   1.000
_cell.length_c   1.000
_cell.angle_alpha   90.00
_cell.angle_beta   90.00
_cell.angle_gamma   90.00
#
_symmetry.space_group_name_H-M   'P 1'
#
loop_
_entity.id
_entity.type
_entity.pdbx_description
1 polymer ?
#
loop_
_entity_poly.entity_id
_entity_poly.type
_entity_poly.pdbx_seq_one_letter_code
_entity_poly.pdbx_strand_id
1 'polypeptide(L)'
;MTTSLYVPLAYITVLVTGLAIFSRVYRRRRAERKTSFESWFPRHHTRDTYISLLSSSSPVPDSLIKSSLLVRATTDVQRIWRMRDDKPAITSLHQRGLIGDDTVSRFNQAEKELEAEIVDVVQEANTFRQGWGGMIFATATEMALAEKTRDAVMCIPRIKAIEEKKLSIRRKYLPEDRLPKITQPTPVPPPHVQAQIQAMAQAQAQAQAQAQSRLRQQLTSPPKVGESSKGTSPSPSMVPSGSGSSVTNSAVGTQSNTPSKTSNKKKGKKK
;
A
#
# COMPACT_ATOMS: atom_id res chain seq x y z
N MET A 1 -37.59 67.52 -10.99
CA MET A 1 -37.64 66.61 -9.82
C MET A 1 -36.91 65.27 -10.03
N THR A 2 -36.10 65.08 -11.08
CA THR A 2 -35.44 63.78 -11.37
C THR A 2 -33.96 63.73 -10.96
N THR A 3 -33.31 64.88 -10.78
CA THR A 3 -31.87 64.98 -10.45
C THR A 3 -31.50 64.39 -9.07
N SER A 4 -32.44 64.34 -8.13
CA SER A 4 -32.19 63.83 -6.76
C SER A 4 -31.97 62.32 -6.69
N LEU A 5 -32.45 61.52 -7.67
CA LEU A 5 -32.23 60.07 -7.72
C LEU A 5 -30.97 59.68 -8.51
N TYR A 6 -30.59 60.46 -9.52
CA TYR A 6 -29.42 60.16 -10.35
C TYR A 6 -28.11 60.26 -9.59
N VAL A 7 -27.98 61.24 -8.69
CA VAL A 7 -26.76 61.44 -7.88
C VAL A 7 -26.42 60.21 -7.01
N PRO A 8 -27.34 59.67 -6.19
CA PRO A 8 -27.05 58.47 -5.40
C PRO A 8 -26.85 57.22 -6.26
N LEU A 9 -27.56 57.07 -7.38
CA LEU A 9 -27.34 55.98 -8.33
C LEU A 9 -25.95 56.04 -8.96
N ALA A 10 -25.52 57.22 -9.42
CA ALA A 10 -24.19 57.43 -9.98
C ALA A 10 -23.06 57.18 -8.96
N TYR A 11 -23.28 57.54 -7.69
CA TYR A 11 -22.32 57.26 -6.62
C TYR A 11 -22.14 55.75 -6.41
N ILE A 12 -23.24 54.99 -6.37
CA ILE A 12 -23.19 53.54 -6.22
C ILE A 12 -22.53 52.88 -7.43
N THR A 13 -22.83 53.32 -8.66
CA THR A 13 -22.21 52.73 -9.86
C THR A 13 -20.69 52.95 -9.87
N VAL A 14 -20.22 54.15 -9.52
CA VAL A 14 -18.77 54.43 -9.40
C VAL A 14 -18.13 53.57 -8.32
N LEU A 15 -18.76 53.43 -7.15
CA LEU A 15 -18.27 52.56 -6.07
C LEU A 15 -18.18 51.10 -6.49
N VAL A 16 -19.24 50.57 -7.09
CA VAL A 16 -19.30 49.17 -7.55
C VAL A 16 -18.27 48.91 -8.65
N THR A 17 -18.12 49.84 -9.60
CA THR A 17 -17.14 49.71 -10.68
C THR A 17 -15.71 49.76 -10.13
N GLY A 18 -15.42 50.71 -9.24
CA GLY A 18 -14.13 50.81 -8.57
C GLY A 18 -13.80 49.56 -7.74
N LEU A 19 -14.77 49.05 -6.97
CA LEU A 19 -14.62 47.83 -6.18
C LEU A 19 -14.44 46.59 -7.05
N ALA A 20 -15.16 46.50 -8.18
CA ALA A 20 -15.04 45.38 -9.11
C ALA A 20 -13.66 45.37 -9.79
N ILE A 21 -13.17 46.53 -10.24
CA ILE A 21 -11.83 46.66 -10.83
C ILE A 21 -10.76 46.30 -9.80
N PHE A 22 -10.84 46.86 -8.59
CA PHE A 22 -9.91 46.53 -7.51
C PHE A 22 -9.94 45.04 -7.15
N SER A 23 -11.12 44.45 -7.00
CA SER A 23 -11.28 43.03 -6.71
C SER A 23 -10.68 42.15 -7.81
N ARG A 24 -10.88 42.52 -9.09
CA ARG A 24 -10.32 41.78 -10.22
C ARG A 24 -8.79 41.88 -10.25
N VAL A 25 -8.22 43.07 -10.08
CA VAL A 25 -6.76 43.27 -10.07
C VAL A 25 -6.12 42.59 -8.86
N TYR A 26 -6.70 42.73 -7.67
CA TYR A 26 -6.19 42.08 -6.46
C TYR A 26 -6.25 40.56 -6.55
N ARG A 27 -7.37 39.99 -7.01
CA ARG A 27 -7.49 38.53 -7.22
C ARG A 27 -6.54 38.03 -8.29
N ARG A 28 -6.37 38.77 -9.39
CA ARG A 28 -5.40 38.42 -10.45
C ARG A 28 -3.97 38.42 -9.92
N ARG A 29 -3.52 39.48 -9.26
CA ARG A 29 -2.17 39.56 -8.68
C ARG A 29 -1.93 38.49 -7.61
N ARG A 30 -2.95 38.18 -6.80
CA ARG A 30 -2.87 37.11 -5.80
C ARG A 30 -2.79 35.73 -6.46
N ALA A 31 -3.45 35.52 -7.60
CA ALA A 31 -3.32 34.28 -8.37
C ALA A 31 -1.92 34.15 -9.00
N GLU A 32 -1.42 35.21 -9.63
CA GLU A 32 -0.08 35.25 -10.24
C GLU A 32 1.04 34.95 -9.22
N ARG A 33 0.92 35.48 -7.99
CA ARG A 33 1.86 35.19 -6.90
C ARG A 33 1.82 33.73 -6.42
N LYS A 34 0.67 33.06 -6.56
CA LYS A 34 0.53 31.63 -6.21
C LYS A 34 1.08 30.73 -7.31
N THR A 35 1.02 31.17 -8.57
CA THR A 35 1.54 30.44 -9.73
C THR A 35 3.03 30.67 -9.98
N SER A 36 3.66 31.65 -9.32
CA SER A 36 5.08 31.97 -9.51
C SER A 36 6.03 31.09 -8.69
N PHE A 37 5.52 30.09 -7.98
CA PHE A 37 6.34 29.21 -7.17
C PHE A 37 6.81 27.98 -7.96
N GLU A 38 8.00 27.51 -7.61
CA GLU A 38 8.53 26.26 -8.13
C GLU A 38 7.59 25.10 -7.80
N SER A 39 7.44 24.17 -8.75
CA SER A 39 6.61 22.97 -8.54
C SER A 39 7.18 22.11 -7.41
N TRP A 40 6.28 21.50 -6.61
CA TRP A 40 6.69 20.65 -5.48
C TRP A 40 7.49 19.44 -5.93
N PHE A 41 7.09 18.83 -7.03
CA PHE A 41 7.79 17.71 -7.64
C PHE A 41 8.64 18.18 -8.81
N PRO A 42 9.84 17.59 -8.98
CA PRO A 42 10.62 17.84 -10.19
C PRO A 42 9.85 17.32 -11.40
N ARG A 43 10.26 17.83 -12.57
CA ARG A 43 9.70 17.47 -13.87
C ARG A 43 9.55 15.95 -14.03
N HIS A 44 8.40 15.53 -14.56
CA HIS A 44 8.02 14.11 -14.69
C HIS A 44 8.66 13.48 -15.95
N HIS A 45 9.90 13.00 -15.79
CA HIS A 45 10.66 12.43 -16.91
C HIS A 45 9.96 11.22 -17.55
N THR A 46 9.29 10.37 -16.78
CA THR A 46 8.67 9.15 -17.31
C THR A 46 7.45 9.48 -18.16
N ARG A 47 6.67 10.48 -17.73
CA ARG A 47 5.58 11.05 -18.53
C ARG A 47 6.11 11.67 -19.81
N ASP A 48 7.17 12.47 -19.74
CA ASP A 48 7.78 13.09 -20.91
C ASP A 48 8.26 12.02 -21.92
N THR A 49 8.88 10.94 -21.44
CA THR A 49 9.28 9.80 -22.29
C THR A 49 8.08 9.14 -22.94
N TYR A 50 7.00 8.88 -22.20
CA TYR A 50 5.77 8.31 -22.75
C TYR A 50 5.15 9.19 -23.84
N ILE A 51 5.03 10.49 -23.59
CA ILE A 51 4.49 11.46 -24.57
C ILE A 51 5.42 11.55 -25.78
N SER A 52 6.74 11.51 -25.57
CA SER A 52 7.72 11.47 -26.66
C SER A 52 7.59 10.20 -27.50
N LEU A 53 7.29 9.04 -26.89
CA LEU A 53 7.04 7.80 -27.61
C LEU A 53 5.74 7.89 -28.42
N LEU A 54 4.68 8.47 -27.84
CA LEU A 54 3.40 8.63 -28.51
C LEU A 54 3.44 9.62 -29.68
N SER A 55 4.26 10.67 -29.57
CA SER A 55 4.46 11.68 -30.62
C SER A 55 5.53 11.32 -31.65
N SER A 56 6.24 10.20 -31.46
CA SER A 56 7.28 9.78 -32.39
C SER A 56 6.71 9.39 -33.75
N SER A 57 7.38 9.80 -34.82
CA SER A 57 6.93 9.52 -36.20
C SER A 57 7.18 8.08 -36.65
N SER A 58 8.02 7.33 -35.93
CA SER A 58 8.33 5.93 -36.24
C SER A 58 7.25 5.03 -35.64
N PRO A 59 6.87 3.93 -36.30
CA PRO A 59 5.96 2.95 -35.69
C PRO A 59 6.62 2.34 -34.45
N VAL A 60 6.17 2.73 -33.26
CA VAL A 60 6.58 2.14 -31.98
C VAL A 60 5.65 0.99 -31.66
N PRO A 61 6.16 -0.18 -31.26
CA PRO A 61 5.31 -1.31 -30.88
C PRO A 61 4.49 -1.00 -29.61
N ASP A 62 3.23 -1.43 -29.62
CA ASP A 62 2.28 -1.26 -28.51
C ASP A 62 2.80 -1.79 -27.16
N SER A 63 3.63 -2.82 -27.19
CA SER A 63 4.25 -3.38 -25.97
C SER A 63 5.13 -2.37 -25.26
N LEU A 64 5.89 -1.57 -26.01
CA LEU A 64 6.73 -0.51 -25.46
C LEU A 64 5.89 0.62 -24.87
N ILE A 65 4.83 1.05 -25.57
CA ILE A 65 3.93 2.10 -25.07
C ILE A 65 3.28 1.68 -23.75
N LYS A 66 2.74 0.45 -23.69
CA LYS A 66 2.16 -0.12 -22.45
C LYS A 66 3.18 -0.24 -21.33
N SER A 67 4.41 -0.67 -21.64
CA SER A 67 5.47 -0.74 -20.63
C SER A 67 5.85 0.64 -20.10
N SER A 68 5.93 1.65 -20.97
CA SER A 68 6.26 3.02 -20.56
C SER A 68 5.17 3.68 -19.73
N LEU A 69 3.89 3.39 -20.01
CA LEU A 69 2.77 3.79 -19.15
C LEU A 69 2.87 3.14 -17.77
N LEU A 70 3.28 1.88 -17.70
CA LEU A 70 3.49 1.20 -16.43
C LEU A 70 4.62 1.86 -15.63
N VAL A 71 5.77 2.15 -16.25
CA VAL A 71 6.88 2.86 -15.57
C VAL A 71 6.43 4.25 -15.10
N ARG A 72 5.57 4.93 -15.87
CA ARG A 72 4.96 6.22 -15.47
C ARG A 72 4.16 6.03 -14.17
N ALA A 73 3.27 5.05 -14.14
CA ALA A 73 2.50 4.69 -12.94
C ALA A 73 3.39 4.30 -11.74
N THR A 74 4.48 3.58 -11.96
CA THR A 74 5.46 3.23 -10.89
C THR A 74 6.09 4.49 -10.29
N THR A 75 6.42 5.48 -11.12
CA THR A 75 6.96 6.77 -10.66
C THR A 75 5.92 7.53 -9.83
N ASP A 76 4.64 7.47 -10.23
CA ASP A 76 3.55 8.10 -9.50
C ASP A 76 3.32 7.44 -8.14
N VAL A 77 3.39 6.11 -8.04
CA VAL A 77 3.34 5.38 -6.76
C VAL A 77 4.46 5.83 -5.81
N GLN A 78 5.68 6.00 -6.32
CA GLN A 78 6.79 6.50 -5.51
C GLN A 78 6.52 7.93 -4.99
N ARG A 79 5.87 8.79 -5.79
CA ARG A 79 5.45 10.13 -5.38
C ARG A 79 4.34 10.07 -4.32
N ILE A 80 3.37 9.15 -4.46
CA ILE A 80 2.30 8.94 -3.48
C ILE A 80 2.89 8.58 -2.11
N TRP A 81 3.87 7.66 -2.06
CA TRP A 81 4.53 7.31 -0.80
C TRP A 81 5.19 8.51 -0.14
N ARG A 82 5.91 9.33 -0.91
CA ARG A 82 6.53 10.57 -0.40
C ARG A 82 5.47 11.54 0.14
N MET A 83 4.40 11.81 -0.63
CA MET A 83 3.31 12.69 -0.17
C MET A 83 2.67 12.21 1.12
N ARG A 84 2.40 10.91 1.22
CA ARG A 84 1.77 10.31 2.39
C ARG A 84 2.65 10.43 3.64
N ASP A 85 3.96 10.24 3.48
CA ASP A 85 4.92 10.33 4.59
C ASP A 85 5.16 11.79 5.00
N ASP A 86 5.13 12.74 4.06
CA ASP A 86 5.34 14.18 4.30
C ASP A 86 4.12 14.89 4.89
N LYS A 87 2.89 14.48 4.53
CA LYS A 87 1.62 15.10 4.98
C LYS A 87 1.51 15.29 6.50
N PRO A 88 1.75 14.26 7.35
CA PRO A 88 1.71 14.45 8.80
C PRO A 88 2.84 15.35 9.32
N ALA A 89 4.02 15.29 8.72
CA ALA A 89 5.16 16.12 9.12
C ALA A 89 4.91 17.61 8.87
N ILE A 90 4.40 17.95 7.69
CA ILE A 90 4.06 19.34 7.32
C ILE A 90 2.91 19.87 8.17
N THR A 91 1.89 19.06 8.44
CA THR A 91 0.75 19.45 9.28
C THR A 91 1.21 19.80 10.71
N SER A 92 2.08 18.97 11.29
CA SER A 92 2.66 19.22 12.61
C SER A 92 3.52 20.50 12.63
N LEU A 93 4.34 20.69 11.59
CA LEU A 93 5.20 21.87 11.46
C LEU A 93 4.40 23.17 11.30
N HIS A 94 3.28 23.11 10.57
CA HIS A 94 2.37 24.23 10.35
C HIS A 94 1.63 24.63 11.64
N GLN A 95 1.12 23.66 12.41
CA GLN A 95 0.47 23.93 13.70
C GLN A 95 1.43 24.60 14.70
N ARG A 96 2.73 24.33 14.61
CA ARG A 96 3.78 24.97 15.42
C ARG A 96 4.20 26.35 14.92
N GLY A 97 3.69 26.80 13.78
CA GLY A 97 4.06 28.09 13.17
C GLY A 97 5.47 28.12 12.57
N LEU A 98 6.10 26.96 12.36
CA LEU A 98 7.46 26.86 11.83
C LEU A 98 7.50 26.90 10.29
N ILE A 99 6.34 26.75 9.63
CA ILE A 99 6.19 26.85 8.17
C ILE A 99 4.98 27.72 7.80
N GLY A 100 5.11 28.51 6.74
CA GLY A 100 4.06 29.40 6.27
C GLY A 100 2.87 28.66 5.65
N ASP A 101 1.70 29.32 5.65
CA ASP A 101 0.47 28.85 4.99
C ASP A 101 0.66 28.63 3.47
N ASP A 102 1.57 29.40 2.86
CA ASP A 102 1.91 29.25 1.45
C ASP A 102 2.47 27.86 1.12
N THR A 103 3.34 27.30 1.98
CA THR A 103 3.88 25.95 1.74
C THR A 103 2.82 24.87 1.85
N VAL A 104 1.88 25.02 2.80
CA VAL A 104 0.74 24.10 2.93
C VAL A 104 -0.16 24.19 1.69
N SER A 105 -0.43 25.40 1.20
CA SER A 105 -1.16 25.60 -0.05
C SER A 105 -0.46 24.97 -1.26
N ARG A 106 0.87 25.05 -1.34
CA ARG A 106 1.67 24.40 -2.41
C ARG A 106 1.63 22.88 -2.32
N PHE A 107 1.75 22.33 -1.10
CA PHE A 107 1.62 20.89 -0.89
C PHE A 107 0.25 20.36 -1.32
N ASN A 108 -0.83 21.06 -0.94
CA ASN A 108 -2.19 20.72 -1.37
C ASN A 108 -2.40 20.88 -2.89
N GLN A 109 -1.74 21.84 -3.53
CA GLN A 109 -1.74 21.99 -4.99
C GLN A 109 -1.06 20.78 -5.66
N ALA A 110 0.10 20.35 -5.14
CA ALA A 110 0.84 19.20 -5.64
C ALA A 110 0.08 17.88 -5.43
N GLU A 111 -0.66 17.74 -4.32
CA GLU A 111 -1.55 16.60 -4.08
C GLU A 111 -2.62 16.50 -5.18
N LYS A 112 -3.27 17.62 -5.52
CA LYS A 112 -4.25 17.67 -6.61
C LYS A 112 -3.66 17.41 -7.99
N GLU A 113 -2.45 17.90 -8.24
CA GLU A 113 -1.73 17.63 -9.49
C GLU A 113 -1.42 16.14 -9.64
N LEU A 114 -0.99 15.49 -8.54
CA LEU A 114 -0.74 14.06 -8.51
C LEU A 114 -2.05 13.25 -8.66
N GLU A 115 -3.15 13.67 -8.04
CA GLU A 115 -4.48 13.07 -8.22
C GLU A 115 -4.95 13.15 -9.68
N ALA A 116 -4.76 14.31 -10.32
CA ALA A 116 -5.09 14.47 -11.74
C ALA A 116 -4.24 13.54 -12.63
N GLU A 117 -2.94 13.45 -12.37
CA GLU A 117 -2.04 12.53 -13.09
C GLU A 117 -2.45 11.06 -12.92
N ILE A 118 -2.86 10.65 -11.72
CA ILE A 118 -3.37 9.29 -11.47
C ILE A 118 -4.62 9.02 -12.30
N VAL A 119 -5.57 9.96 -12.34
CA VAL A 119 -6.79 9.83 -13.12
C VAL A 119 -6.46 9.71 -14.61
N ASP A 120 -5.54 10.54 -15.12
CA ASP A 120 -5.10 10.48 -16.52
C ASP A 120 -4.48 9.11 -16.85
N VAL A 121 -3.59 8.57 -16.00
CA VAL A 121 -3.00 7.24 -16.18
C VAL A 121 -4.05 6.13 -16.17
N VAL A 122 -5.05 6.19 -15.29
CA VAL A 122 -6.16 5.21 -15.26
C VAL A 122 -6.98 5.29 -16.55
N GLN A 123 -7.29 6.50 -17.02
CA GLN A 123 -8.04 6.70 -18.26
C GLN A 123 -7.26 6.18 -19.47
N GLU A 124 -5.98 6.51 -19.58
CA GLU A 124 -5.09 6.01 -20.63
C GLU A 124 -4.95 4.48 -20.59
N ALA A 125 -4.83 3.88 -19.41
CA ALA A 125 -4.80 2.42 -19.30
C ALA A 125 -6.09 1.77 -19.83
N ASN A 126 -7.25 2.39 -19.57
CA ASN A 126 -8.53 1.90 -20.06
C ASN A 126 -8.68 2.04 -21.60
N THR A 127 -7.98 2.99 -22.24
CA THR A 127 -7.99 3.08 -23.72
C THR A 127 -7.23 1.92 -24.36
N PHE A 128 -6.17 1.41 -23.71
CA PHE A 128 -5.44 0.24 -24.21
C PHE A 128 -6.20 -1.07 -23.98
N ARG A 129 -6.79 -1.25 -22.79
CA ARG A 129 -7.50 -2.45 -22.37
C ARG A 129 -8.57 -2.07 -21.34
N GLN A 130 -9.83 -2.38 -21.63
CA GLN A 130 -10.91 -2.14 -20.67
C GLN A 130 -10.66 -2.85 -19.35
N GLY A 131 -10.80 -2.13 -18.23
CA GLY A 131 -10.57 -2.65 -16.88
C GLY A 131 -9.10 -2.70 -16.45
N TRP A 132 -8.14 -2.36 -17.32
CA TRP A 132 -6.73 -2.33 -16.94
C TRP A 132 -6.40 -1.19 -15.98
N GLY A 133 -7.12 -0.06 -16.06
CA GLY A 133 -6.93 1.07 -15.15
C GLY A 133 -7.17 0.73 -13.66
N GLY A 134 -7.99 -0.28 -13.36
CA GLY A 134 -8.20 -0.75 -11.98
C GLY A 134 -7.02 -1.57 -11.43
N MET A 135 -6.24 -2.22 -12.30
CA MET A 135 -5.14 -3.11 -11.91
C MET A 135 -3.76 -2.47 -12.06
N ILE A 136 -3.60 -1.47 -12.93
CA ILE A 136 -2.29 -0.88 -13.26
C ILE A 136 -1.53 -0.38 -12.04
N PHE A 137 -2.20 0.29 -11.10
CA PHE A 137 -1.57 0.80 -9.88
C PHE A 137 -1.22 -0.30 -8.87
N ALA A 138 -1.97 -1.42 -8.86
CA ALA A 138 -1.61 -2.58 -8.06
C ALA A 138 -0.30 -3.22 -8.58
N THR A 139 -0.21 -3.43 -9.91
CA THR A 139 1.02 -3.94 -10.54
C THR A 139 2.19 -2.95 -10.38
N ALA A 140 1.95 -1.65 -10.53
CA ALA A 140 2.96 -0.61 -10.37
C ALA A 140 3.49 -0.54 -8.92
N THR A 141 2.64 -0.82 -7.92
CA THR A 141 3.03 -0.89 -6.51
C THR A 141 4.00 -2.03 -6.25
N GLU A 142 3.69 -3.23 -6.77
CA GLU A 142 4.60 -4.38 -6.67
C GLU A 142 5.94 -4.10 -7.38
N MET A 143 5.91 -3.44 -8.53
CA MET A 143 7.13 -3.04 -9.24
C MET A 143 7.94 -1.98 -8.48
N ALA A 144 7.30 -0.97 -7.88
CA ALA A 144 7.99 0.03 -7.06
C ALA A 144 8.66 -0.60 -5.82
N LEU A 145 8.01 -1.62 -5.22
CA LEU A 145 8.57 -2.36 -4.10
C LEU A 145 9.76 -3.24 -4.53
N ALA A 146 9.65 -3.89 -5.69
CA ALA A 146 10.74 -4.67 -6.27
C ALA A 146 11.96 -3.78 -6.58
N GLU A 147 11.75 -2.60 -7.17
CA GLU A 147 12.81 -1.61 -7.43
C GLU A 147 13.49 -1.18 -6.13
N LYS A 148 12.71 -0.81 -5.11
CA LYS A 148 13.25 -0.41 -3.79
C LYS A 148 14.10 -1.51 -3.15
N THR A 149 13.64 -2.76 -3.24
CA THR A 149 14.37 -3.92 -2.68
C THR A 149 15.64 -4.19 -3.47
N ARG A 150 15.56 -4.16 -4.81
CA ARG A 150 16.71 -4.35 -5.70
C ARG A 150 17.75 -3.28 -5.47
N ASP A 151 17.37 -2.02 -5.37
CA ASP A 151 18.28 -0.90 -5.15
C ASP A 151 18.99 -1.02 -3.79
N ALA A 152 18.27 -1.44 -2.75
CA ALA A 152 18.86 -1.74 -1.44
C ALA A 152 19.93 -2.84 -1.55
N VAL A 153 19.64 -3.94 -2.23
CA VAL A 153 20.57 -5.06 -2.44
C VAL A 153 21.78 -4.64 -3.28
N MET A 154 21.57 -3.90 -4.37
CA MET A 154 22.65 -3.44 -5.26
C MET A 154 23.56 -2.40 -4.58
N CYS A 155 23.07 -1.67 -3.58
CA CYS A 155 23.88 -0.75 -2.79
C CYS A 155 24.75 -1.45 -1.72
N ILE A 156 24.47 -2.72 -1.37
CA ILE A 156 25.20 -3.45 -0.31
C ILE A 156 26.72 -3.47 -0.55
N PRO A 157 27.25 -3.81 -1.74
CA PRO A 157 28.70 -3.85 -1.97
C PRO A 157 29.36 -2.48 -1.79
N ARG A 158 28.70 -1.41 -2.25
CA ARG A 158 29.18 -0.03 -2.10
C ARG A 158 29.25 0.37 -0.64
N ILE A 159 28.19 0.09 0.13
CA ILE A 159 28.15 0.39 1.57
C ILE A 159 29.23 -0.41 2.30
N LYS A 160 29.38 -1.70 2.00
CA LYS A 160 30.41 -2.56 2.60
C LYS A 160 31.82 -2.03 2.37
N ALA A 161 32.15 -1.58 1.16
CA ALA A 161 33.47 -1.00 0.86
C ALA A 161 33.74 0.30 1.64
N ILE A 162 32.72 1.14 1.84
CA ILE A 162 32.84 2.37 2.64
C ILE A 162 33.04 2.02 4.12
N GLU A 163 32.25 1.09 4.65
CA GLU A 163 32.35 0.66 6.05
C GLU A 163 33.68 -0.04 6.33
N GLU A 164 34.20 -0.86 5.42
CA GLU A 164 35.50 -1.50 5.56
C GLU A 164 36.64 -0.48 5.65
N LYS A 165 36.60 0.59 4.83
CA LYS A 165 37.57 1.70 4.92
C LYS A 165 37.46 2.45 6.25
N LYS A 166 36.25 2.68 6.76
CA LYS A 166 36.07 3.30 8.08
C LYS A 166 36.59 2.38 9.20
N LEU A 167 36.32 1.08 9.11
CA LEU A 167 36.77 0.09 10.07
C LEU A 167 38.29 -0.08 10.08
N SER A 168 38.96 -0.02 8.92
CA SER A 168 40.43 -0.11 8.86
C SER A 168 41.10 1.11 9.50
N ILE A 169 40.56 2.31 9.29
CA ILE A 169 41.01 3.53 9.98
C ILE A 169 40.78 3.37 11.49
N ARG A 170 39.61 2.90 11.90
CA ARG A 170 39.29 2.68 13.32
C ARG A 170 40.22 1.66 13.97
N ARG A 171 40.50 0.53 13.31
CA ARG A 171 41.46 -0.49 13.80
C ARG A 171 42.86 0.07 13.97
N LYS A 172 43.29 1.01 13.11
CA LYS A 172 44.62 1.64 13.23
C LYS A 172 44.81 2.38 14.57
N TYR A 173 43.73 2.91 15.15
CA TYR A 173 43.79 3.73 16.37
C TYR A 173 43.20 3.04 17.61
N LEU A 174 42.67 1.82 17.50
CA LEU A 174 42.04 1.11 18.60
C LEU A 174 42.77 -0.22 18.87
N PRO A 175 43.43 -0.39 20.04
CA PRO A 175 44.05 -1.66 20.41
C PRO A 175 43.02 -2.79 20.45
N GLU A 176 43.34 -3.92 19.82
CA GLU A 176 42.45 -5.10 19.67
C GLU A 176 41.85 -5.60 21.00
N ASP A 177 42.53 -5.38 22.14
CA ASP A 177 42.06 -5.78 23.48
C ASP A 177 40.80 -5.05 23.98
N ARG A 178 40.42 -3.91 23.37
CA ARG A 178 39.22 -3.15 23.75
C ARG A 178 38.04 -3.31 22.81
N LEU A 179 38.15 -4.13 21.77
CA LEU A 179 37.02 -4.42 20.88
C LEU A 179 36.15 -5.51 21.50
N PRO A 180 34.83 -5.29 21.70
CA PRO A 180 33.93 -6.38 22.02
C PRO A 180 34.01 -7.37 20.86
N LYS A 181 34.44 -8.60 21.16
CA LYS A 181 34.48 -9.70 20.20
C LYS A 181 33.06 -9.85 19.65
N ILE A 182 32.86 -9.47 18.39
CA ILE A 182 31.59 -9.71 17.70
C ILE A 182 31.56 -11.21 17.44
N THR A 183 31.04 -11.96 18.40
CA THR A 183 30.58 -13.32 18.20
C THR A 183 29.46 -13.19 17.19
N GLN A 184 29.76 -13.36 15.89
CA GLN A 184 28.70 -13.57 14.91
C GLN A 184 27.88 -14.75 15.45
N PRO A 185 26.58 -14.57 15.74
CA PRO A 185 25.75 -15.72 16.05
C PRO A 185 25.71 -16.54 14.77
N THR A 186 26.46 -17.64 14.75
CA THR A 186 26.13 -18.78 13.91
C THR A 186 24.63 -18.98 14.07
N PRO A 187 23.84 -19.09 12.98
CA PRO A 187 22.42 -19.37 13.10
C PRO A 187 22.28 -20.80 13.65
N VAL A 188 22.37 -20.95 14.97
CA VAL A 188 21.83 -22.10 15.68
C VAL A 188 20.32 -21.87 15.71
N PRO A 189 19.54 -22.67 14.95
CA PRO A 189 18.10 -22.57 15.02
C PRO A 189 17.67 -22.74 16.49
N PRO A 190 16.71 -21.93 16.97
CA PRO A 190 16.21 -22.06 18.34
C PRO A 190 15.82 -23.50 18.66
N PRO A 191 15.93 -23.96 19.92
CA PRO A 191 15.64 -25.35 20.29
C PRO A 191 14.24 -25.83 19.88
N HIS A 192 13.26 -24.94 19.77
CA HIS A 192 11.91 -25.28 19.28
C HIS A 192 11.88 -25.61 17.77
N VAL A 193 12.71 -24.95 16.97
CA VAL A 193 12.84 -25.22 15.52
C VAL A 193 13.58 -26.54 15.30
N GLN A 194 14.61 -26.84 16.11
CA GLN A 194 15.30 -28.14 16.05
C GLN A 194 14.39 -29.30 16.46
N ALA A 195 13.57 -29.13 17.50
CA ALA A 195 12.58 -30.11 17.91
C ALA A 195 11.51 -30.34 16.83
N GLN A 196 11.05 -29.29 16.15
CA GLN A 196 10.11 -29.42 15.02
C GLN A 196 10.74 -30.14 13.81
N ILE A 197 12.01 -29.84 13.47
CA ILE A 197 12.71 -30.51 12.38
C ILE A 197 12.92 -31.99 12.68
N GLN A 198 13.29 -32.34 13.93
CA GLN A 198 13.44 -33.74 14.35
C GLN A 198 12.10 -34.48 14.41
N ALA A 199 11.03 -33.85 14.91
CA ALA A 199 9.69 -34.44 14.94
C ALA A 199 9.14 -34.69 13.53
N MET A 200 9.37 -33.77 12.59
CA MET A 200 8.94 -33.93 11.19
C MET A 200 9.74 -35.03 10.47
N ALA A 201 11.05 -35.13 10.74
CA ALA A 201 11.89 -36.21 10.21
C ALA A 201 11.49 -37.60 10.75
N GLN A 202 11.15 -37.69 12.05
CA GLN A 202 10.66 -38.94 12.66
C GLN A 202 9.29 -39.34 12.10
N ALA A 203 8.39 -38.38 11.87
CA ALA A 203 7.09 -38.64 11.25
C ALA A 203 7.23 -39.16 9.81
N GLN A 204 8.17 -38.61 9.02
CA GLN A 204 8.46 -39.11 7.68
C GLN A 204 9.09 -40.51 7.69
N ALA A 205 10.00 -40.81 8.63
CA ALA A 205 10.59 -42.14 8.77
C ALA A 205 9.54 -43.21 9.16
N GLN A 206 8.60 -42.86 10.04
CA GLN A 206 7.49 -43.75 10.41
C GLN A 206 6.52 -43.98 9.25
N ALA A 207 6.22 -42.93 8.46
CA ALA A 207 5.39 -43.07 7.26
C ALA A 207 6.05 -43.96 6.19
N GLN A 208 7.37 -43.86 6.02
CA GLN A 208 8.12 -44.74 5.10
C GLN A 208 8.21 -46.18 5.61
N ALA A 209 8.38 -46.40 6.92
CA ALA A 209 8.37 -47.74 7.52
C ALA A 209 6.99 -48.41 7.40
N GLN A 210 5.89 -47.66 7.55
CA GLN A 210 4.53 -48.15 7.33
C GLN A 210 4.24 -48.41 5.83
N ALA A 211 4.79 -47.61 4.92
CA ALA A 211 4.69 -47.88 3.50
C ALA A 211 5.46 -49.16 3.09
N GLN A 212 6.64 -49.39 3.67
CA GLN A 212 7.43 -50.61 3.44
C GLN A 212 6.77 -51.86 4.04
N SER A 213 6.13 -51.76 5.21
CA SER A 213 5.40 -52.88 5.81
C SER A 213 4.11 -53.21 5.04
N ARG A 214 3.40 -52.20 4.51
CA ARG A 214 2.27 -52.41 3.59
C ARG A 214 2.69 -53.10 2.30
N LEU A 215 3.81 -52.69 1.70
CA LEU A 215 4.33 -53.33 0.49
C LEU A 215 4.75 -54.79 0.76
N ARG A 216 5.31 -55.06 1.94
CA ARG A 216 5.71 -56.42 2.35
C ARG A 216 4.53 -57.35 2.63
N GLN A 217 3.40 -56.83 3.12
CA GLN A 217 2.15 -57.61 3.28
C GLN A 217 1.46 -57.93 1.95
N GLN A 218 1.65 -57.10 0.91
CA GLN A 218 1.12 -57.38 -0.43
C GLN A 218 1.88 -58.47 -1.20
N LEU A 219 3.11 -58.83 -0.79
CA LEU A 219 3.90 -59.88 -1.43
C LEU A 219 3.70 -61.29 -0.82
N THR A 220 2.86 -61.46 0.21
CA THR A 220 2.71 -62.75 0.91
C THR A 220 1.35 -63.45 0.77
N SER A 221 0.48 -63.02 -0.14
CA SER A 221 -0.77 -63.74 -0.45
C SER A 221 -0.68 -64.48 -1.80
N PRO A 222 -0.96 -65.81 -1.85
CA PRO A 222 -0.99 -66.57 -3.09
C PRO A 222 -2.24 -66.24 -3.94
N PRO A 223 -2.20 -66.43 -5.27
CA PRO A 223 -3.30 -66.07 -6.15
C PRO A 223 -4.41 -67.12 -6.10
N LYS A 224 -5.68 -66.69 -6.11
CA LYS A 224 -6.83 -67.56 -6.41
C LYS A 224 -7.53 -67.03 -7.65
N VAL A 225 -7.59 -67.89 -8.66
CA VAL A 225 -8.15 -67.68 -10.00
C VAL A 225 -9.59 -68.17 -10.07
N GLY A 226 -10.42 -67.45 -10.84
CA GLY A 226 -11.65 -67.90 -11.51
C GLY A 226 -12.96 -67.68 -10.72
N GLU A 227 -14.12 -67.44 -11.32
CA GLU A 227 -14.56 -67.12 -12.69
C GLU A 227 -16.06 -66.72 -12.57
N SER A 228 -16.59 -66.03 -13.59
CA SER A 228 -17.96 -65.52 -13.81
C SER A 228 -19.16 -66.33 -13.28
N SER A 229 -20.23 -65.64 -12.84
CA SER A 229 -21.54 -65.64 -13.54
C SER A 229 -22.67 -64.87 -12.79
N LYS A 230 -23.37 -64.02 -13.56
CA LYS A 230 -24.81 -63.67 -13.55
C LYS A 230 -25.64 -63.74 -12.25
N GLY A 231 -26.18 -62.56 -11.91
CA GLY A 231 -27.63 -62.32 -11.90
C GLY A 231 -28.38 -62.48 -10.58
N THR A 232 -29.09 -61.41 -10.19
CA THR A 232 -30.47 -61.36 -9.65
C THR A 232 -30.59 -60.31 -8.55
N SER A 233 -31.32 -59.22 -8.84
CA SER A 233 -31.93 -58.33 -7.85
C SER A 233 -33.08 -59.09 -7.14
N PRO A 234 -33.46 -58.71 -5.90
CA PRO A 234 -34.57 -57.75 -5.80
C PRO A 234 -34.47 -56.78 -4.60
N SER A 235 -35.04 -55.58 -4.78
CA SER A 235 -35.58 -54.70 -3.71
C SER A 235 -36.85 -55.35 -3.09
N PRO A 236 -37.48 -54.91 -1.96
CA PRO A 236 -37.56 -53.53 -1.47
C PRO A 236 -37.73 -53.29 0.07
N SER A 237 -37.80 -52.00 0.45
CA SER A 237 -38.55 -51.38 1.58
C SER A 237 -38.10 -51.56 3.04
N MET A 238 -37.80 -50.45 3.73
CA MET A 238 -38.60 -49.87 4.84
C MET A 238 -37.82 -48.81 5.65
N VAL A 239 -38.40 -47.61 5.76
CA VAL A 239 -38.24 -46.60 6.83
C VAL A 239 -39.31 -46.95 7.91
N PRO A 240 -39.33 -46.48 9.19
CA PRO A 240 -38.64 -45.32 9.78
C PRO A 240 -38.18 -45.48 11.25
N SER A 241 -37.71 -44.37 11.83
CA SER A 241 -37.76 -43.97 13.27
C SER A 241 -36.39 -43.72 13.89
N GLY A 242 -35.99 -42.45 13.88
CA GLY A 242 -34.97 -41.91 14.76
C GLY A 242 -35.59 -40.89 15.72
N SER A 243 -35.42 -41.10 17.03
CA SER A 243 -35.66 -40.13 18.09
C SER A 243 -34.62 -40.33 19.21
N GLY A 244 -34.08 -39.20 19.70
CA GLY A 244 -33.09 -39.11 20.79
C GLY A 244 -31.83 -38.33 20.36
N SER A 245 -31.87 -36.99 20.40
CA SER A 245 -31.21 -36.13 21.43
C SER A 245 -29.68 -36.32 21.50
N SER A 246 -28.81 -35.32 21.37
CA SER A 246 -28.86 -33.93 21.80
C SER A 246 -27.85 -33.08 21.01
N VAL A 247 -28.26 -31.86 20.67
CA VAL A 247 -27.46 -30.80 20.05
C VAL A 247 -27.06 -29.83 21.16
N THR A 248 -25.80 -29.37 21.18
CA THR A 248 -25.40 -27.97 20.93
C THR A 248 -24.05 -27.67 21.58
N ASN A 249 -23.07 -27.36 20.72
CA ASN A 249 -21.84 -26.67 21.05
C ASN A 249 -22.15 -25.23 21.48
N SER A 250 -21.58 -24.85 22.62
CA SER A 250 -21.63 -23.50 23.17
C SER A 250 -20.74 -22.54 22.37
N ALA A 251 -21.35 -21.44 21.96
CA ALA A 251 -20.70 -20.18 21.66
C ALA A 251 -20.35 -19.43 22.97
N VAL A 252 -19.23 -18.72 22.97
CA VAL A 252 -18.87 -17.67 23.94
C VAL A 252 -18.36 -16.51 23.08
N GLY A 253 -18.82 -15.27 23.17
CA GLY A 253 -19.62 -14.62 24.21
C GLY A 253 -19.02 -13.23 24.46
N THR A 254 -19.39 -12.24 23.65
CA THR A 254 -19.09 -10.82 23.85
C THR A 254 -19.98 -10.29 24.98
N GLN A 255 -19.40 -9.80 26.08
CA GLN A 255 -20.13 -9.10 27.13
C GLN A 255 -19.75 -7.62 27.16
N SER A 256 -20.78 -6.81 26.96
CA SER A 256 -20.92 -5.41 27.37
C SER A 256 -21.14 -5.32 28.88
N ASN A 257 -20.44 -4.42 29.57
CA ASN A 257 -20.79 -4.01 30.94
C ASN A 257 -20.98 -2.49 31.00
N THR A 258 -22.17 -2.11 31.45
CA THR A 258 -22.49 -0.81 32.07
C THR A 258 -22.20 -0.89 33.58
N PRO A 259 -22.06 0.26 34.26
CA PRO A 259 -22.49 0.35 35.65
C PRO A 259 -23.38 1.57 35.93
N SER A 260 -24.22 1.42 36.94
CA SER A 260 -25.28 2.33 37.38
C SER A 260 -24.90 3.23 38.58
N LYS A 261 -25.46 4.46 38.56
CA LYS A 261 -25.84 5.39 39.67
C LYS A 261 -24.79 5.96 40.63
N THR A 262 -24.71 7.30 40.69
CA THR A 262 -24.91 8.13 41.91
C THR A 262 -25.00 9.63 41.58
N SER A 263 -25.69 10.37 42.46
CA SER A 263 -26.20 11.75 42.39
C SER A 263 -25.21 12.86 42.78
N ASN A 264 -25.27 14.07 42.16
CA ASN A 264 -25.49 15.39 42.83
C ASN A 264 -25.26 16.64 41.92
N LYS A 265 -26.30 17.47 41.78
CA LYS A 265 -26.39 18.91 42.17
C LYS A 265 -25.29 19.93 41.77
N LYS A 266 -25.57 20.81 40.79
CA LYS A 266 -25.31 22.29 40.82
C LYS A 266 -25.90 22.97 39.55
N LYS A 267 -27.03 23.68 39.63
CA LYS A 267 -27.18 25.14 39.87
C LYS A 267 -26.70 26.01 38.68
N GLY A 268 -27.62 26.38 37.78
CA GLY A 268 -27.50 27.49 36.83
C GLY A 268 -28.73 28.40 36.94
N LYS A 269 -28.53 29.65 37.32
CA LYS A 269 -29.54 30.66 37.67
C LYS A 269 -29.24 31.94 36.88
N LYS A 270 -30.24 32.46 36.16
CA LYS A 270 -30.38 33.85 35.63
C LYS A 270 -29.35 34.24 34.55
N LYS A 271 -29.68 35.06 33.55
CA LYS A 271 -30.70 36.11 33.41
C LYS A 271 -31.45 35.97 32.10
#